data_AF-A0AAD6U835-F1
#
_entry.id   AF-A0AAD6U835-F1
#
_cell.length_a   1.000
_cell.length_b   1.000
_cell.length_c   1.000
_cell.angle_alpha   90.00
_cell.angle_beta   90.00
_cell.angle_gamma   90.00
#
_symmetry.space_group_name_H-M   'P 1'
#
loop_
_entity.id
_entity.type
_entity.pdbx_description
1 polymer ?
#
loop_
_entity_poly.entity_id
_entity_poly.type
_entity_poly.pdbx_seq_one_letter_code
_entity_poly.pdbx_strand_id
1 'polypeptide(L)'
;EFRVYGRLLAWESHIFRDMLPIPQPVEIGPSEGCPVVNMTDNSDDLCYFLKALFDYKSTRFFAPHPASTNVDIICGILRLSRKYQVDDLYNRALVHLSSGFT
;
A
#
# COMPACT_ATOMS: atom_id res chain seq x y z
N GLU A 1 -14.03 3.73 -1.37
CA GLU A 1 -13.69 2.31 -1.59
C GLU A 1 -12.54 2.21 -2.58
N PHE A 2 -11.70 1.20 -2.45
CA PHE A 2 -10.60 0.92 -3.38
C PHE A 2 -10.84 -0.43 -4.04
N ARG A 3 -10.60 -0.53 -5.35
CA ARG A 3 -10.65 -1.79 -6.10
C ARG A 3 -9.29 -2.06 -6.69
N VAL A 4 -8.71 -3.20 -6.35
CA VAL A 4 -7.34 -3.56 -6.71
C VAL A 4 -7.25 -5.04 -7.08
N TYR A 5 -6.21 -5.40 -7.81
CA TYR A 5 -5.93 -6.81 -8.11
C TYR A 5 -5.36 -7.51 -6.87
N GLY A 6 -6.16 -8.33 -6.20
CA GLY A 6 -5.75 -9.03 -4.97
C GLY A 6 -4.51 -9.91 -5.16
N ARG A 7 -4.31 -10.52 -6.33
CA ARG A 7 -3.09 -11.28 -6.65
C ARG A 7 -1.83 -10.43 -6.66
N LEU A 8 -1.91 -9.20 -7.17
CA LEU A 8 -0.77 -8.28 -7.17
C LEU A 8 -0.49 -7.77 -5.74
N LEU A 9 -1.55 -7.48 -4.98
CA LEU A 9 -1.42 -7.12 -3.57
C LEU A 9 -0.74 -8.23 -2.74
N ALA A 10 -1.14 -9.50 -2.95
CA ALA A 10 -0.52 -10.68 -2.32
C ALA A 10 0.91 -10.96 -2.82
N TRP A 11 1.24 -10.55 -4.05
CA TRP A 11 2.59 -10.73 -4.58
C TRP A 11 3.58 -9.82 -3.85
N GLU A 12 3.19 -8.56 -3.65
CA GLU A 12 4.08 -7.54 -3.08
C GLU A 12 4.06 -7.50 -1.55
N SER A 13 3.02 -8.06 -0.90
CA SER A 13 2.86 -8.04 0.55
C SER A 13 2.67 -9.44 1.12
N HIS A 14 3.58 -9.81 2.03
CA HIS A 14 3.50 -11.06 2.77
C HIS A 14 2.21 -11.17 3.60
N ILE A 15 1.82 -10.07 4.26
CA ILE A 15 0.60 -10.04 5.08
C ILE A 15 -0.65 -10.25 4.22
N PHE A 16 -0.76 -9.57 3.08
CA PHE A 16 -1.92 -9.76 2.21
C PHE A 16 -1.94 -11.14 1.55
N ARG A 17 -0.76 -11.73 1.27
CA ARG A 17 -0.66 -13.09 0.75
C ARG A 17 -1.28 -14.12 1.68
N ASP A 18 -1.07 -13.96 2.98
CA ASP A 18 -1.56 -14.90 3.98
C ASP A 18 -3.00 -14.58 4.40
N MET A 19 -3.39 -13.30 4.37
CA MET A 19 -4.71 -12.83 4.79
C MET A 19 -5.80 -13.02 3.73
N LEU A 20 -5.52 -12.77 2.44
CA LEU A 20 -6.54 -12.80 1.38
C LEU A 20 -7.17 -14.19 1.13
N PRO A 21 -6.45 -15.33 1.27
CA PRO A 21 -7.04 -16.65 1.14
C PRO A 21 -7.99 -17.03 2.29
N ILE A 22 -7.95 -16.32 3.42
CA ILE A 22 -8.82 -16.61 4.57
C ILE A 22 -10.26 -16.24 4.18
N PRO A 23 -11.21 -17.17 4.23
CA PRO A 23 -12.61 -16.88 3.94
C PRO A 23 -13.12 -15.78 4.88
N GLN A 24 -13.44 -14.62 4.32
CA GLN A 24 -14.08 -13.56 5.09
C GLN A 24 -15.55 -13.94 5.35
N PRO A 25 -16.12 -13.58 6.51
CA PRO A 25 -17.57 -13.67 6.71
C PRO A 25 -18.27 -12.98 5.55
N VAL A 26 -19.24 -13.66 4.92
CA VAL A 26 -20.01 -13.08 3.82
C VAL A 26 -20.87 -11.97 4.41
N GLU A 27 -20.36 -10.75 4.42
CA GLU A 27 -21.21 -9.57 4.51
C GLU A 27 -21.88 -9.43 3.14
N ILE A 28 -23.16 -9.82 3.08
CA ILE A 28 -24.00 -9.72 1.90
C ILE A 28 -24.24 -8.22 1.63
N GLY A 29 -23.27 -7.58 0.98
CA GLY A 29 -23.33 -6.23 0.44
C GLY A 29 -23.13 -6.24 -1.07
N PRO A 30 -23.52 -5.18 -1.80
CA PRO A 30 -23.52 -5.12 -3.26
C PRO A 30 -22.10 -4.98 -3.81
N SER A 31 -21.28 -5.99 -3.62
CA SER A 31 -20.04 -6.14 -4.37
C SER A 31 -20.30 -7.20 -5.42
N GLU A 32 -20.19 -6.81 -6.68
CA GLU A 32 -20.47 -7.64 -7.86
C GLU A 32 -19.48 -8.81 -7.99
N GLY A 33 -19.55 -9.78 -7.07
CA GLY A 33 -18.66 -10.94 -7.02
C GLY A 33 -17.22 -10.66 -6.60
N CYS A 34 -16.90 -9.47 -6.08
CA CYS A 34 -15.55 -9.11 -5.64
C CYS A 34 -15.41 -9.26 -4.12
N PRO A 35 -14.42 -10.01 -3.61
CA PRO A 35 -14.18 -10.08 -2.16
C PRO A 35 -13.96 -8.69 -1.57
N VAL A 36 -14.66 -8.37 -0.48
CA VAL A 36 -14.53 -7.11 0.26
C VAL A 36 -13.77 -7.40 1.56
N VAL A 37 -12.79 -6.54 1.85
CA VAL A 37 -12.02 -6.58 3.10
C VAL A 37 -12.14 -5.22 3.77
N ASN A 38 -12.72 -5.18 4.96
CA ASN A 38 -12.74 -3.98 5.78
C ASN A 38 -11.35 -3.75 6.38
N MET A 39 -10.78 -2.59 6.12
CA MET A 39 -9.49 -2.17 6.66
C MET A 39 -9.70 -1.04 7.67
N THR A 40 -8.97 -1.08 8.77
CA THR A 40 -9.01 -0.06 9.84
C THR A 40 -8.03 1.10 9.60
N ASP A 41 -7.30 1.05 8.50
CA ASP A 41 -6.29 2.03 8.14
C ASP A 41 -6.90 3.35 7.69
N ASN A 42 -6.14 4.43 7.88
CA ASN A 42 -6.50 5.73 7.36
C ASN A 42 -6.64 5.67 5.83
N SER A 43 -7.70 6.27 5.29
CA SER A 43 -8.02 6.20 3.87
C SER A 43 -6.98 6.85 2.96
N ASP A 44 -6.35 7.93 3.41
CA ASP A 44 -5.32 8.65 2.65
C ASP A 44 -4.02 7.86 2.63
N ASP A 45 -3.58 7.35 3.79
CA ASP A 45 -2.42 6.45 3.88
C ASP A 45 -2.60 5.24 2.96
N LEU A 46 -3.80 4.63 2.97
CA LEU A 46 -4.13 3.49 2.12
C LEU A 46 -4.10 3.86 0.64
N CYS A 47 -4.60 5.05 0.28
CA CYS A 47 -4.53 5.57 -1.08
C CYS A 47 -3.06 5.74 -1.54
N TYR A 48 -2.21 6.34 -0.71
CA TYR A 48 -0.79 6.55 -1.02
C TYR A 48 -0.04 5.23 -1.17
N PHE A 49 -0.25 4.31 -0.22
CA PHE A 49 0.34 2.98 -0.24
C PHE A 49 -0.07 2.19 -1.49
N LEU A 50 -1.37 2.11 -1.79
CA LEU A 50 -1.86 1.38 -2.96
C LEU A 50 -1.36 2.02 -4.26
N LYS A 51 -1.38 3.35 -4.38
CA LYS A 51 -0.82 4.01 -5.57
C LYS A 51 0.67 3.68 -5.74
N ALA A 52 1.47 3.75 -4.68
CA ALA A 52 2.89 3.45 -4.73
C ALA A 52 3.17 1.97 -5.07
N LEU A 53 2.38 1.04 -4.52
CA LEU A 53 2.51 -0.40 -4.76
C LEU A 53 2.21 -0.78 -6.21
N PHE A 54 1.08 -0.30 -6.73
CA PHE A 54 0.63 -0.63 -8.08
C PHE A 54 1.37 0.16 -9.16
N ASP A 55 2.07 1.23 -8.79
CA ASP A 55 2.88 2.05 -9.70
C ASP A 55 4.39 1.80 -9.61
N TYR A 56 4.83 0.80 -8.84
CA TYR A 56 6.24 0.55 -8.55
C TYR A 56 7.13 0.46 -9.79
N LYS A 57 6.63 -0.14 -10.89
CA LYS A 57 7.39 -0.30 -12.14
C LYS A 57 7.47 0.95 -13.01
N SER A 58 6.54 1.88 -12.85
CA SER A 58 6.46 3.09 -13.68
C SER A 58 7.05 4.32 -12.99
N THR A 59 7.22 4.26 -11.65
CA THR A 59 7.83 5.30 -10.81
C THR A 59 7.19 6.68 -10.93
N ARG A 60 5.93 6.78 -11.38
CA ARG A 60 5.26 8.06 -11.63
C ARG A 60 4.75 8.72 -10.35
N PHE A 61 4.23 7.92 -9.41
CA PHE A 61 3.62 8.40 -8.18
C PHE A 61 4.62 8.53 -7.03
N PHE A 62 5.45 7.51 -6.83
CA PHE A 62 6.42 7.45 -5.74
C PHE A 62 7.81 7.06 -6.26
N ALA A 63 8.38 7.98 -7.05
CA ALA A 63 9.74 7.87 -7.58
C ALA A 63 10.77 7.75 -6.43
N PRO A 64 11.87 7.01 -6.63
CA PRO A 64 12.99 7.02 -5.69
C PRO A 64 13.59 8.43 -5.48
N HIS A 65 14.18 8.67 -4.31
CA HIS A 65 15.01 9.85 -4.07
C HIS A 65 16.10 9.97 -5.17
N PRO A 66 16.42 11.18 -5.68
CA PRO A 66 16.12 12.52 -5.16
C PRO A 66 14.82 13.17 -5.65
N ALA A 67 13.91 12.42 -6.29
CA ALA A 67 12.63 12.98 -6.69
C ALA A 67 11.87 13.53 -5.47
N SER A 68 11.33 14.74 -5.57
CA SER A 68 10.56 15.32 -4.48
C SER A 68 9.19 14.65 -4.34
N THR A 69 8.70 14.59 -3.11
CA THR A 69 7.36 14.11 -2.78
C THR A 69 6.89 14.74 -1.47
N ASN A 70 5.61 14.60 -1.14
CA ASN A 70 5.04 15.19 0.08
C ASN A 70 5.36 14.30 1.31
N VAL A 71 5.68 14.94 2.44
CA VAL A 71 5.88 14.27 3.75
C VAL A 71 4.68 13.40 4.14
N ASP A 72 3.45 13.84 3.88
CA ASP A 72 2.25 13.03 4.17
C ASP A 72 2.24 11.71 3.37
N ILE A 73 2.66 11.77 2.10
CA ILE A 73 2.80 10.60 1.22
C ILE A 73 3.89 9.67 1.76
N ILE A 74 5.04 10.23 2.14
CA ILE A 74 6.16 9.46 2.72
C ILE A 74 5.68 8.76 3.99
N CYS A 75 5.06 9.48 4.92
CA CYS A 75 4.60 8.92 6.18
C CYS A 75 3.52 7.84 5.98
N GLY A 76 2.54 8.07 5.10
CA GLY A 76 1.50 7.09 4.84
C GLY A 76 2.04 5.80 4.22
N ILE A 77 2.91 5.92 3.22
CA ILE A 77 3.60 4.77 2.63
C ILE A 77 4.47 4.06 3.67
N LEU A 78 5.23 4.80 4.48
CA LEU A 78 6.13 4.23 5.49
C LEU A 78 5.35 3.42 6.54
N ARG A 79 4.22 3.94 7.04
CA ARG A 79 3.39 3.24 8.03
C ARG A 79 2.83 1.94 7.47
N LEU A 80 2.22 1.99 6.29
CA LEU A 80 1.52 0.84 5.72
C LEU A 80 2.46 -0.18 5.07
N SER A 81 3.55 0.25 4.44
CA SER A 81 4.58 -0.68 3.96
C SER A 81 5.20 -1.49 5.10
N ARG A 82 5.40 -0.89 6.28
CA ARG A 82 5.80 -1.64 7.48
C ARG A 82 4.71 -2.57 7.99
N LYS A 83 3.47 -2.09 8.09
CA LYS A 83 2.32 -2.88 8.56
C LYS A 83 2.09 -4.13 7.69
N TYR A 84 2.20 -3.97 6.38
CA TYR A 84 1.93 -5.00 5.39
C TYR A 84 3.18 -5.68 4.84
N GLN A 85 4.36 -5.43 5.42
CA GLN A 85 5.63 -6.05 5.04
C GLN A 85 5.93 -5.96 3.54
N VAL A 86 5.97 -4.72 3.04
CA VAL A 86 6.43 -4.39 1.68
C VAL A 86 7.77 -3.67 1.78
N ASP A 87 8.84 -4.46 1.92
CA ASP A 87 10.17 -3.95 2.29
C ASP A 87 10.74 -2.95 1.29
N ASP A 88 10.52 -3.17 -0.01
CA ASP A 88 10.99 -2.26 -1.06
C ASP A 88 10.41 -0.84 -0.92
N LEU A 89 9.10 -0.74 -0.65
CA LEU A 89 8.44 0.54 -0.41
C LEU A 89 8.86 1.14 0.92
N TYR A 90 9.02 0.32 1.95
CA TYR A 90 9.43 0.76 3.27
C TYR A 90 10.83 1.40 3.22
N ASN A 91 11.79 0.72 2.60
CA ASN A 91 13.16 1.21 2.43
C ASN A 91 13.19 2.49 1.58
N ARG A 92 12.41 2.55 0.49
CA ARG A 92 12.31 3.77 -0.33
C ARG A 92 11.77 4.96 0.46
N ALA A 93 10.72 4.75 1.25
CA ALA A 93 10.14 5.79 2.09
C ALA A 93 11.09 6.23 3.21
N LEU A 94 11.86 5.30 3.79
CA LEU A 94 12.91 5.61 4.76
C LEU A 94 14.00 6.50 4.15
N VAL A 95 14.47 6.21 2.94
CA VAL A 95 15.47 7.04 2.26
C VAL A 95 14.93 8.46 2.08
N HIS A 96 13.72 8.61 1.55
CA HIS A 96 13.07 9.93 1.42
C HIS A 96 12.98 10.69 2.74
N LEU A 97 12.58 10.00 3.82
CA LEU A 97 12.48 10.62 5.14
C LEU A 97 13.85 11.05 5.67
N SER A 98 14.87 10.19 5.55
CA SER A 98 16.22 10.45 6.08
C SER A 98 16.95 11.57 5.35
N SER A 99 16.77 11.69 4.03
CA SER A 99 17.43 12.73 3.22
C SER A 99 16.85 14.14 3.45
N GLY A 100 15.66 14.25 4.05
CA GLY A 100 15.05 15.54 4.40
C GLY A 100 15.55 16.16 5.71
N PHE A 101 16.38 15.44 6.47
CA PHE A 101 16.92 15.88 7.76
C PHE A 101 18.43 16.17 7.75
N THR A 102 19.04 16.26 6.56
CA THR A 102 20.45 16.65 6.34
C THR A 102 20.52 18.01 5.69
#